data_AF-A0AAW0PT75-F1
#
_entry.id   AF-A0AAW0PT75-F1
#
_cell.length_a   1.000
_cell.length_b   1.000
_cell.length_c   1.000
_cell.angle_alpha   90.00
_cell.angle_beta   90.00
_cell.angle_gamma   90.00
#
_symmetry.space_group_name_H-M   'P 1'
#
loop_
_entity.id
_entity.type
_entity.pdbx_description
1 polymer ?
#
loop_
_entity_poly.entity_id
_entity_poly.type
_entity_poly.pdbx_seq_one_letter_code
_entity_poly.pdbx_strand_id
1 'polypeptide(L)'
;MPPKKQVSMKKPTEEIDDGTHESNMLAELAANPSTETAVVLAAIGEMSQKMDVRFNSLDATLKANQATLDEHETRLSDVEHASSAHDGRLSAVEQQVKRLEDANKALLEKVIDLEARSRRQNIKIVGLPENVENGRPADFVANLMLALFGRENFSKPVEVDRAHRLGSLGSATATAANKPRS
;
A
#
# COMPACT_ATOMS: atom_id res chain seq x y z
N MET A 1 6.06 29.66 -48.59
CA MET A 1 6.06 31.06 -49.10
C MET A 1 4.82 31.76 -48.56
N PRO A 2 4.86 33.07 -48.24
CA PRO A 2 5.53 34.11 -49.04
C PRO A 2 6.90 34.54 -48.49
N PRO A 3 7.77 35.09 -49.34
CA PRO A 3 9.10 35.57 -48.97
C PRO A 3 9.02 37.00 -48.40
N LYS A 4 9.76 37.29 -47.33
CA LYS A 4 10.01 38.68 -46.92
C LYS A 4 11.11 39.26 -47.81
N LYS A 5 10.77 40.28 -48.59
CA LYS A 5 11.69 41.10 -49.39
C LYS A 5 12.82 41.64 -48.49
N GLN A 6 14.07 41.38 -48.86
CA GLN A 6 15.20 42.16 -48.36
C GLN A 6 15.12 43.56 -48.98
N VAL A 7 14.98 44.57 -48.12
CA VAL A 7 15.21 45.97 -48.51
C VAL A 7 16.66 46.29 -48.13
N SER A 8 17.51 46.37 -49.15
CA SER A 8 18.85 46.96 -49.01
C SER A 8 18.69 48.47 -48.85
N MET A 9 19.00 49.00 -47.68
CA MET A 9 19.20 50.42 -47.48
C MET A 9 20.70 50.67 -47.32
N LYS A 10 21.31 51.30 -48.32
CA LYS A 10 22.56 52.04 -48.17
C LYS A 10 22.29 53.20 -47.21
N LYS A 11 22.99 53.24 -46.08
CA LYS A 11 22.96 54.41 -45.19
C LYS A 11 24.19 55.29 -45.46
N PRO A 12 24.05 56.62 -45.47
CA PRO A 12 25.10 57.55 -45.88
C PRO A 12 26.25 57.61 -44.88
N THR A 13 27.44 57.89 -45.40
CA THR A 13 28.62 58.26 -44.62
C THR A 13 28.34 59.63 -43.96
N GLU A 14 28.01 59.62 -42.67
CA GLU A 14 28.11 60.80 -41.81
C GLU A 14 29.48 60.75 -41.13
N GLU A 15 30.36 61.68 -41.51
CA GLU A 15 31.50 62.06 -40.69
C GLU A 15 30.96 62.71 -39.42
N ILE A 16 31.07 61.99 -38.29
CA ILE A 16 30.84 62.54 -36.96
C ILE A 16 32.23 62.83 -36.38
N ASP A 17 32.62 64.09 -36.48
CA ASP A 17 33.60 64.73 -35.63
C ASP A 17 33.13 64.70 -34.17
N ASP A 18 34.09 64.66 -33.25
CA ASP A 18 33.95 64.70 -31.78
C ASP A 18 33.79 63.36 -31.02
N GLY A 19 34.90 62.60 -30.97
CA GLY A 19 35.19 61.62 -29.90
C GLY A 19 36.58 61.83 -29.26
N THR A 20 37.32 62.82 -29.75
CA THR A 20 38.72 63.06 -29.42
C THR A 20 38.87 63.88 -28.15
N HIS A 21 37.91 64.74 -27.78
CA HIS A 21 38.00 65.55 -26.56
C HIS A 21 37.64 64.77 -25.29
N GLU A 22 36.62 63.92 -25.28
CA GLU A 22 36.32 63.04 -24.13
C GLU A 22 37.43 62.02 -23.89
N SER A 23 37.96 61.42 -24.98
CA SER A 23 39.08 60.48 -24.90
C SER A 23 40.36 61.13 -24.34
N ASN A 24 40.61 62.41 -24.67
CA ASN A 24 41.75 63.16 -24.13
C ASN A 24 41.55 63.57 -22.65
N MET A 25 40.34 63.94 -22.24
CA MET A 25 40.06 64.22 -20.82
C MET A 25 40.17 62.97 -19.94
N LEU A 26 39.70 61.82 -20.42
CA LEU A 26 39.89 60.52 -19.75
C LEU A 26 41.37 60.11 -19.67
N ALA A 27 42.15 60.42 -20.72
CA ALA A 27 43.58 60.11 -20.76
C ALA A 27 44.43 61.03 -19.87
N GLU A 28 44.09 62.32 -19.75
CA GLU A 28 44.86 63.29 -18.96
C GLU A 28 44.56 63.17 -17.45
N LEU A 29 43.33 62.83 -17.07
CA LEU A 29 42.96 62.48 -15.68
C LEU A 29 43.64 61.17 -15.22
N ALA A 30 43.96 60.28 -16.15
CA ALA A 30 44.70 59.03 -15.88
C ALA A 30 46.22 59.24 -15.75
N ALA A 31 46.77 60.34 -16.30
CA ALA A 31 48.21 60.60 -16.32
C ALA A 31 48.76 61.26 -15.05
N ASN A 32 47.93 62.00 -14.29
CA ASN A 32 48.27 62.55 -12.97
C ASN A 32 47.01 62.74 -12.09
N PRO A 33 46.52 61.66 -11.44
CA PRO A 33 45.37 61.76 -10.55
C PRO A 33 45.74 62.53 -9.27
N SER A 34 44.88 63.45 -8.84
CA SER A 34 44.93 63.96 -7.46
C SER A 34 44.83 62.77 -6.48
N THR A 35 45.49 62.84 -5.32
CA THR A 35 45.55 61.71 -4.38
C THR A 35 44.15 61.14 -4.03
N GLU A 36 43.12 62.00 -3.98
CA GLU A 36 41.71 61.59 -3.80
C GLU A 36 41.14 60.77 -4.97
N THR A 37 41.42 61.13 -6.22
CA THR A 37 40.89 60.39 -7.40
C THR A 37 41.51 59.00 -7.53
N ALA A 38 42.79 58.85 -7.18
CA ALA A 38 43.45 57.54 -7.11
C ALA A 38 42.85 56.62 -6.03
N VAL A 39 42.51 57.18 -4.85
CA VAL A 39 41.86 56.41 -3.76
C VAL A 39 40.47 55.92 -4.17
N VAL A 40 39.68 56.76 -4.86
CA VAL A 40 38.34 56.38 -5.34
C VAL A 40 38.41 55.25 -6.37
N LEU A 41 39.34 55.33 -7.34
CA LEU A 41 39.54 54.26 -8.33
C LEU A 41 39.96 52.93 -7.69
N ALA A 42 40.83 52.97 -6.68
CA ALA A 42 41.21 51.78 -5.93
C ALA A 42 40.02 51.15 -5.18
N ALA A 43 39.19 51.97 -4.53
CA ALA A 43 37.99 51.50 -3.84
C ALA A 43 36.94 50.89 -4.80
N ILE A 44 36.78 51.48 -6.00
CA ILE A 44 35.93 50.92 -7.07
C ILE A 44 36.46 49.56 -7.53
N GLY A 45 37.77 49.43 -7.75
CA GLY A 45 38.42 48.16 -8.11
C GLY A 45 38.21 47.08 -7.05
N GLU A 46 38.40 47.42 -5.78
CA GLU A 46 38.19 46.50 -4.66
C GLU A 46 36.71 46.08 -4.54
N MET A 47 35.79 47.02 -4.75
CA MET A 47 34.35 46.74 -4.75
C MET A 47 33.95 45.85 -5.93
N SER A 48 34.51 46.07 -7.12
CA SER A 48 34.30 45.22 -8.30
C SER A 48 34.78 43.79 -8.01
N GLN A 49 35.98 43.64 -7.45
CA GLN A 49 36.53 42.34 -7.09
C GLN A 49 35.66 41.61 -6.05
N LYS A 50 35.19 42.33 -5.02
CA LYS A 50 34.24 41.79 -4.03
C LYS A 50 32.92 41.36 -4.68
N MET A 51 32.40 42.14 -5.62
CA MET A 51 31.20 41.79 -6.39
C MET A 51 31.42 40.50 -7.20
N ASP A 52 32.52 40.38 -7.92
CA ASP A 52 32.82 39.18 -8.72
C ASP A 52 32.88 37.92 -7.84
N VAL A 53 33.54 38.01 -6.69
CA VAL A 53 33.59 36.90 -5.71
C VAL A 53 32.18 36.51 -5.23
N ARG A 54 31.34 37.49 -4.91
CA ARG A 54 29.96 37.25 -4.45
C ARG A 54 29.08 36.70 -5.56
N PHE A 55 29.22 37.17 -6.79
CA PHE A 55 28.50 36.64 -7.96
C PHE A 55 28.89 35.19 -8.25
N ASN A 56 30.19 34.88 -8.24
CA ASN A 56 30.65 33.50 -8.42
C ASN A 56 30.14 32.57 -7.31
N SER A 57 30.12 33.05 -6.07
CA SER A 57 29.54 32.29 -4.94
C SER A 57 28.03 32.08 -5.09
N LEU A 58 27.29 33.07 -5.59
CA LEU A 58 25.86 32.96 -5.85
C LEU A 58 25.56 31.99 -6.99
N ASP A 59 26.31 32.07 -8.09
CA ASP A 59 26.21 31.16 -9.23
C ASP A 59 26.46 29.71 -8.82
N ALA A 60 27.49 29.47 -8.00
CA ALA A 60 27.76 28.15 -7.45
C ALA A 60 26.59 27.63 -6.58
N THR A 61 26.01 28.50 -5.75
CA THR A 61 24.87 28.14 -4.89
C THR A 61 23.62 27.84 -5.72
N LEU A 62 23.35 28.64 -6.75
CA LEU A 62 22.22 28.44 -7.67
C LEU A 62 22.35 27.12 -8.43
N LYS A 63 23.55 26.78 -8.92
CA LYS A 63 23.83 25.48 -9.56
C LYS A 63 23.60 24.31 -8.60
N ALA A 64 24.06 24.42 -7.36
CA ALA A 64 23.84 23.39 -6.34
C ALA A 64 22.35 23.20 -6.02
N ASN A 65 21.60 24.29 -5.90
CA ASN A 65 20.15 24.23 -5.68
C ASN A 65 19.43 23.62 -6.88
N GLN A 66 19.82 23.97 -8.11
CA GLN A 66 19.24 23.37 -9.31
C GLN A 66 19.44 21.85 -9.32
N ALA A 67 20.67 21.39 -9.07
CA ALA A 67 20.96 19.95 -8.99
C ALA A 67 20.13 19.24 -7.91
N THR A 68 19.93 19.89 -6.77
CA THR A 68 19.10 19.35 -5.68
C THR A 68 17.63 19.28 -6.08
N LEU A 69 17.11 20.28 -6.80
CA LEU A 69 15.75 20.28 -7.33
C LEU A 69 15.54 19.16 -8.35
N ASP A 70 16.49 18.95 -9.26
CA ASP A 70 16.42 17.87 -10.26
C ASP A 70 16.42 16.48 -9.57
N GLU A 71 17.22 16.32 -8.51
CA GLU A 71 17.22 15.10 -7.69
C GLU A 71 15.86 14.90 -6.99
N HIS A 72 15.30 15.97 -6.41
CA HIS A 72 14.00 15.91 -5.76
C HIS A 72 12.86 15.60 -6.73
N GLU A 73 12.88 16.15 -7.94
CA GLU A 73 11.92 15.83 -9.00
C GLU A 73 11.95 14.34 -9.34
N THR A 74 13.15 13.79 -9.51
CA THR A 74 13.34 12.35 -9.78
C THR A 74 12.78 11.49 -8.65
N ARG A 75 13.14 11.81 -7.39
CA ARG A 75 12.67 11.07 -6.22
C ARG A 75 11.16 11.19 -6.02
N LEU A 76 10.57 12.34 -6.34
CA LEU A 76 9.13 12.54 -6.25
C LEU A 76 8.42 11.66 -7.27
N SER A 77 8.89 11.63 -8.52
CA SER A 77 8.36 10.75 -9.57
C SER A 77 8.42 9.27 -9.15
N ASP A 78 9.53 8.83 -8.57
CA ASP A 78 9.69 7.45 -8.09
C ASP A 78 8.67 7.10 -6.98
N VAL A 79 8.45 8.02 -6.05
CA VAL A 79 7.48 7.85 -4.96
C VAL A 79 6.05 7.82 -5.49
N GLU A 80 5.70 8.68 -6.45
CA GLU A 80 4.38 8.69 -7.08
C GLU A 80 4.08 7.38 -7.83
N HIS A 81 5.08 6.86 -8.55
CA HIS A 81 4.98 5.56 -9.21
C HIS A 81 4.84 4.41 -8.20
N ALA A 82 5.66 4.39 -7.14
CA ALA A 82 5.57 3.38 -6.09
C ALA A 82 4.20 3.42 -5.38
N SER A 83 3.69 4.62 -5.09
CA SER A 83 2.37 4.82 -4.47
C SER A 83 1.27 4.26 -5.38
N SER A 84 1.29 4.60 -6.66
CA SER A 84 0.31 4.10 -7.64
C SER A 84 0.33 2.57 -7.74
N ALA A 85 1.53 1.96 -7.72
CA ALA A 85 1.67 0.51 -7.73
C ALA A 85 1.16 -0.13 -6.42
N HIS A 86 1.38 0.54 -5.28
CA HIS A 86 0.89 0.09 -3.98
C HIS A 86 -0.64 0.14 -3.92
N ASP A 87 -1.27 1.21 -4.41
CA ASP A 87 -2.72 1.34 -4.47
C ASP A 87 -3.36 0.23 -5.32
N GLY A 88 -2.75 -0.09 -6.47
CA GLY A 88 -3.19 -1.21 -7.31
C GLY A 88 -3.10 -2.55 -6.60
N ARG A 89 -2.01 -2.81 -5.88
CA ARG A 89 -1.82 -4.03 -5.08
C ARG A 89 -2.82 -4.10 -3.92
N LEU A 90 -3.06 -2.99 -3.23
CA LEU A 90 -4.00 -2.92 -2.12
C LEU A 90 -5.41 -3.24 -2.61
N SER A 91 -5.85 -2.63 -3.71
CA SER A 91 -7.16 -2.92 -4.31
C SER A 91 -7.30 -4.40 -4.70
N ALA A 92 -6.26 -5.02 -5.25
CA ALA A 92 -6.28 -6.44 -5.59
C ALA A 92 -6.42 -7.34 -4.34
N VAL A 93 -5.72 -7.00 -3.25
CA VAL A 93 -5.82 -7.71 -1.98
C VAL A 93 -7.21 -7.57 -1.37
N GLU A 94 -7.77 -6.35 -1.33
CA GLU A 94 -9.12 -6.10 -0.82
C GLU A 94 -10.17 -6.91 -1.58
N GLN A 95 -10.06 -6.99 -2.92
CA GLN A 95 -10.93 -7.82 -3.73
C GLN A 95 -10.78 -9.32 -3.41
N GLN A 96 -9.55 -9.79 -3.20
CA GLN A 96 -9.29 -11.19 -2.86
C GLN A 96 -9.86 -11.54 -1.47
N VAL A 97 -9.68 -10.66 -0.49
CA VAL A 97 -10.25 -10.83 0.86
C VAL A 97 -11.76 -10.95 0.78
N LYS A 98 -12.43 -10.04 0.06
CA LYS A 98 -13.89 -10.10 -0.11
C LYS A 98 -14.35 -11.42 -0.73
N ARG A 99 -13.68 -11.90 -1.77
CA ARG A 99 -13.99 -13.20 -2.40
C ARG A 99 -13.83 -14.36 -1.43
N LEU A 100 -12.80 -14.33 -0.58
CA LEU A 100 -12.56 -15.37 0.43
C LEU A 100 -13.61 -15.33 1.53
N GLU A 101 -14.03 -14.15 1.97
CA GLU A 101 -15.11 -13.98 2.96
C GLU A 101 -16.43 -14.55 2.43
N ASP A 102 -16.80 -14.21 1.19
CA ASP A 102 -18.00 -14.72 0.53
C ASP A 102 -17.97 -16.25 0.39
N ALA A 103 -16.83 -16.80 -0.05
CA ALA A 103 -16.64 -18.25 -0.17
C ALA A 103 -16.72 -18.96 1.19
N ASN A 104 -16.10 -18.38 2.22
CA ASN A 104 -16.13 -18.94 3.56
C ASN A 104 -17.55 -18.95 4.14
N LYS A 105 -18.31 -17.86 3.94
CA LYS A 105 -19.72 -17.81 4.34
C LYS A 105 -20.55 -18.89 3.65
N ALA A 106 -20.41 -19.06 2.33
CA ALA A 106 -21.11 -20.09 1.60
C ALA A 106 -20.74 -21.52 2.07
N LEU A 107 -19.46 -21.74 2.38
CA LEU A 107 -19.00 -23.01 2.94
C LEU A 107 -19.58 -23.26 4.34
N LEU A 108 -19.64 -22.24 5.19
CA LEU A 108 -20.23 -22.35 6.53
C LEU A 108 -21.72 -22.72 6.45
N GLU A 109 -22.48 -22.05 5.60
CA GLU A 109 -23.90 -22.37 5.36
C GLU A 109 -24.07 -23.82 4.87
N LYS A 110 -23.20 -24.27 3.96
CA LYS A 110 -23.21 -25.65 3.47
C LYS A 110 -22.87 -26.66 4.57
N VAL A 111 -21.91 -26.36 5.43
CA VAL A 111 -21.55 -27.23 6.57
C VAL A 111 -22.73 -27.34 7.52
N ILE A 112 -23.39 -26.23 7.87
CA ILE A 112 -24.56 -26.23 8.75
C ILE A 112 -25.69 -27.08 8.15
N ASP A 113 -25.97 -26.93 6.86
CA ASP A 113 -26.99 -27.74 6.17
C ASP A 113 -26.64 -29.23 6.17
N LEU A 114 -25.39 -29.58 5.88
CA LEU A 114 -24.93 -30.98 5.90
C LEU A 114 -25.01 -31.58 7.31
N GLU A 115 -24.61 -30.84 8.34
CA GLU A 115 -24.71 -31.28 9.72
C GLU A 115 -26.18 -31.47 10.15
N ALA A 116 -27.04 -30.53 9.80
CA ALA A 116 -28.47 -30.60 10.09
C ALA A 116 -29.11 -31.82 9.43
N ARG A 117 -28.81 -32.09 8.15
CA ARG A 117 -29.32 -33.29 7.44
C ARG A 117 -28.78 -34.58 8.02
N SER A 118 -27.48 -34.62 8.32
CA SER A 118 -26.81 -35.79 8.90
C SER A 118 -27.39 -36.16 10.27
N ARG A 119 -27.81 -35.16 11.06
CA ARG A 119 -28.38 -35.36 12.40
C ARG A 119 -29.90 -35.32 12.45
N ARG A 120 -30.58 -35.12 11.31
CA ARG A 120 -32.04 -34.89 11.25
C ARG A 120 -32.87 -36.01 11.90
N GLN A 121 -32.41 -37.25 11.78
CA GLN A 121 -33.09 -38.43 12.33
C GLN A 121 -32.49 -38.89 13.67
N ASN A 122 -31.52 -38.16 14.21
CA ASN A 122 -30.89 -38.49 15.47
C ASN A 122 -31.61 -37.77 16.62
N ILE A 123 -31.98 -38.51 17.65
CA ILE A 123 -32.56 -37.98 18.88
C ILE A 123 -31.63 -38.21 20.06
N LYS A 124 -31.62 -37.27 21.02
CA LYS A 124 -30.84 -37.39 22.26
C LYS A 124 -31.80 -37.49 23.44
N ILE A 125 -31.78 -38.64 24.11
CA ILE A 125 -32.56 -38.88 25.33
C ILE A 125 -31.64 -38.66 26.53
N VAL A 126 -32.09 -37.85 27.50
CA VAL A 126 -31.33 -37.51 28.72
C VAL A 126 -32.10 -37.91 29.96
N GLY A 127 -31.40 -38.17 31.07
CA GLY A 127 -32.02 -38.54 32.35
C GLY A 127 -32.31 -40.04 32.53
N LEU A 128 -31.79 -40.91 31.65
CA LEU A 128 -31.89 -42.36 31.82
C LEU A 128 -30.80 -42.90 32.77
N PRO A 129 -31.16 -43.68 33.80
CA PRO A 129 -30.19 -44.39 34.65
C PRO A 129 -29.22 -45.23 33.82
N GLU A 130 -27.98 -45.40 34.29
CA GLU A 130 -26.99 -46.21 33.60
C GLU A 130 -27.44 -47.66 33.46
N ASN A 131 -27.11 -48.28 32.32
CA ASN A 131 -27.38 -49.69 32.00
C ASN A 131 -28.86 -50.14 32.02
N VAL A 132 -29.83 -49.22 32.08
CA VAL A 132 -31.27 -49.57 32.07
C VAL A 132 -31.69 -50.33 30.80
N GLU A 133 -31.03 -50.06 29.67
CA GLU A 133 -31.22 -50.78 28.41
C GLU A 133 -30.67 -52.23 28.38
N ASN A 134 -29.98 -52.71 29.43
CA ASN A 134 -29.48 -54.09 29.55
C ASN A 134 -28.69 -54.59 28.31
N GLY A 135 -27.86 -53.72 27.73
CA GLY A 135 -27.05 -54.04 26.55
C GLY A 135 -27.81 -54.08 25.21
N ARG A 136 -29.12 -53.77 25.19
CA ARG A 136 -29.94 -53.68 23.98
C ARG A 136 -30.54 -52.28 23.80
N PRO A 137 -29.70 -51.26 23.53
CA PRO A 137 -30.14 -49.87 23.48
C PRO A 137 -31.18 -49.58 22.38
N ALA A 138 -31.10 -50.22 21.22
CA ALA A 138 -32.04 -49.98 20.12
C ALA A 138 -33.46 -50.49 20.47
N ASP A 139 -33.56 -51.74 20.94
CA ASP A 139 -34.83 -52.34 21.38
C ASP A 139 -35.42 -51.56 22.56
N PHE A 140 -34.59 -51.14 23.51
CA PHE A 140 -35.02 -50.34 24.65
C PHE A 140 -35.64 -49.01 24.18
N VAL A 141 -34.97 -48.27 23.30
CA VAL A 141 -35.48 -46.98 22.79
C VAL A 141 -36.79 -47.17 22.00
N ALA A 142 -36.88 -48.19 21.15
CA ALA A 142 -38.11 -48.49 20.41
C ALA A 142 -39.29 -48.76 21.36
N ASN A 143 -39.08 -49.60 22.39
CA ASN A 143 -40.11 -49.89 23.38
C ASN A 143 -40.45 -48.67 24.26
N LEU A 144 -39.45 -47.87 24.63
CA LEU A 144 -39.63 -46.64 25.39
C LEU A 144 -40.53 -45.66 24.63
N MET A 145 -40.31 -45.47 23.33
CA MET A 145 -41.16 -44.60 22.50
C MET A 145 -42.61 -45.05 22.45
N LEU A 146 -42.84 -46.36 22.28
CA LEU A 146 -44.19 -46.93 22.30
C LEU A 146 -44.85 -46.78 23.67
N ALA A 147 -44.10 -46.88 24.75
CA ALA A 147 -44.61 -46.70 26.11
C ALA A 147 -44.94 -45.24 26.44
N LEU A 148 -44.13 -44.29 25.95
CA LEU A 148 -44.31 -42.86 26.22
C LEU A 148 -45.43 -42.24 25.39
N PHE A 149 -45.53 -42.61 24.12
CA PHE A 149 -46.44 -41.95 23.17
C PHE A 149 -47.66 -42.81 22.81
N GLY A 150 -47.74 -44.06 23.29
CA GLY A 150 -48.83 -44.98 22.93
C GLY A 150 -48.60 -45.63 21.57
N ARG A 151 -48.96 -46.91 21.44
CA ARG A 151 -48.76 -47.68 20.20
C ARG A 151 -49.67 -47.21 19.08
N GLU A 152 -50.87 -46.78 19.43
CA GLU A 152 -51.92 -46.27 18.57
C GLU A 152 -51.52 -45.00 17.80
N ASN A 153 -50.51 -44.26 18.32
CA ASN A 153 -50.02 -43.04 17.70
C ASN A 153 -48.97 -43.28 16.61
N PHE A 154 -48.56 -44.54 16.39
CA PHE A 154 -47.63 -44.92 15.35
C PHE A 154 -48.32 -45.79 14.29
N SER A 155 -48.37 -45.31 13.04
CA SER A 155 -48.93 -46.05 11.90
C SER A 155 -48.04 -47.22 11.45
N LYS A 156 -46.78 -47.24 11.90
CA LYS A 156 -45.78 -48.29 11.65
C LYS A 156 -44.99 -48.56 12.94
N PRO A 157 -44.39 -49.75 13.09
CA PRO A 157 -43.47 -50.02 14.20
C PRO A 157 -42.34 -48.97 14.25
N VAL A 158 -41.93 -48.60 15.47
CA VAL A 158 -40.79 -47.69 15.66
C VAL A 158 -39.50 -48.44 15.32
N GLU A 159 -38.85 -48.04 14.23
CA GLU A 159 -37.57 -48.60 13.79
C GLU A 159 -36.41 -47.74 14.30
N VAL A 160 -35.38 -48.39 14.84
CA VAL A 160 -34.18 -47.74 15.38
C VAL A 160 -32.95 -48.39 14.74
N ASP A 161 -32.31 -47.68 13.80
CA ASP A 161 -31.12 -48.19 13.11
C ASP A 161 -29.93 -48.39 14.05
N ARG A 162 -29.71 -47.43 14.96
CA ARG A 162 -28.61 -47.46 15.92
C ARG A 162 -28.95 -46.65 17.16
N ALA A 163 -28.67 -47.21 18.33
CA ALA A 163 -28.71 -46.49 19.60
C ALA A 163 -27.44 -46.77 20.40
N HIS A 164 -26.94 -45.75 21.09
CA HIS A 164 -25.75 -45.83 21.93
C HIS A 164 -25.75 -44.70 22.96
N ARG A 165 -25.06 -44.91 24.08
CA ARG A 165 -24.82 -43.83 25.05
C ARG A 165 -23.76 -42.86 24.54
N LEU A 166 -24.01 -41.58 24.74
CA LEU A 166 -23.03 -40.52 24.48
C LEU A 166 -22.13 -40.39 25.71
N GLY A 167 -20.84 -40.63 25.53
CA GLY A 167 -19.86 -40.63 26.62
C GLY A 167 -19.40 -42.04 26.98
N SER A 168 -18.31 -42.47 26.35
CA SER A 168 -17.26 -43.13 27.12
C SER A 168 -16.23 -42.05 27.36
N LEU A 169 -16.11 -41.54 28.58
CA LEU A 169 -14.75 -41.25 29.03
C LEU A 169 -14.05 -42.59 28.93
N GLY A 170 -12.89 -42.59 28.27
CA GLY A 170 -12.18 -43.82 27.98
C GLY A 170 -12.10 -44.73 29.21
N SER A 171 -12.16 -46.03 28.97
CA SER A 171 -11.46 -46.97 29.82
C SER A 171 -10.04 -46.42 30.00
N ALA A 172 -9.79 -45.84 31.17
CA ALA A 172 -8.48 -45.40 31.57
C ALA A 172 -7.65 -46.66 31.88
N THR A 173 -7.10 -47.27 30.83
CA THR A 173 -5.93 -48.14 30.93
C THR A 173 -4.97 -47.74 29.82
N ALA A 174 -4.14 -46.75 30.14
CA ALA A 174 -2.92 -46.48 29.39
C ALA A 174 -2.00 -47.71 29.45
N THR A 175 -1.43 -48.11 28.32
CA THR A 175 0.04 -48.21 28.15
C THR A 175 0.39 -48.25 26.66
N ALA A 176 1.31 -47.35 26.31
CA ALA A 176 1.92 -47.06 25.04
C ALA A 176 2.28 -48.25 24.13
N ALA A 177 1.99 -48.11 22.83
CA ALA A 177 2.78 -48.73 21.77
C ALA A 177 2.84 -47.81 20.53
N ASN A 178 4.03 -47.24 20.39
CA ASN A 178 4.63 -46.38 19.38
C ASN A 178 4.62 -46.94 17.93
N LYS A 179 4.28 -46.12 16.91
CA LYS A 179 5.17 -45.82 15.74
C LYS A 179 4.55 -44.82 14.74
N PRO A 180 5.34 -43.86 14.19
CA PRO A 180 4.91 -43.01 13.09
C PRO A 180 5.05 -43.74 11.74
N ARG A 181 4.12 -43.49 10.82
CA ARG A 181 4.21 -43.92 9.42
C ARG A 181 5.09 -42.94 8.64
N SER A 182 6.09 -43.51 7.96
CA SER A 182 6.78 -42.92 6.81
C SER A 182 5.83 -42.74 5.64
#